data_AF-A0A538MMS3-F1
#
_entry.id   AF-A0A538MMS3-F1
#
_cell.length_a   1.000
_cell.length_b   1.000
_cell.length_c   1.000
_cell.angle_alpha   90.00
_cell.angle_beta   90.00
_cell.angle_gamma   90.00
#
_symmetry.space_group_name_H-M   'P 1'
#
loop_
_entity.id
_entity.type
_entity.pdbx_description
1 polymer ?
#
loop_
_entity_poly.entity_id
_entity_poly.type
_entity_poly.pdbx_seq_one_letter_code
_entity_poly.pdbx_strand_id
1 'polypeptide(L)'
;MRILVAIGLVGTALVAASPAAATNQSVVGAYGCFLNGGHVYRPAGTDIVVRQGWAAKNGGLVQDWLNAQTTTFAVNGGAPVNASDSHTSIQGYPPGGFVSYVFYDTGIVLVPGESMTFHTVQSISRRLLDGIVFADGGDNGKPLFAEAGTQLDVTCTVTGY
;
A
#
# COMPACT_ATOMS: atom_id res chain seq x y z
N MET A 1 0.05 29.93 70.69
CA MET A 1 0.37 30.29 69.29
C MET A 1 -0.06 29.12 68.43
N ARG A 2 -1.14 29.26 67.65
CA ARG A 2 -1.80 28.16 66.90
C ARG A 2 -1.13 28.00 65.54
N ILE A 3 -0.60 26.81 65.25
CA ILE A 3 0.02 26.46 63.96
C ILE A 3 -1.10 25.99 63.02
N LEU A 4 -1.34 26.76 61.95
CA LEU A 4 -2.27 26.42 60.87
C LEU A 4 -1.58 25.49 59.89
N VAL A 5 -2.14 24.29 59.71
CA VAL A 5 -1.74 23.30 58.70
C VAL A 5 -2.44 23.66 57.39
N ALA A 6 -1.67 24.01 56.36
CA ALA A 6 -2.19 24.24 55.01
C ALA A 6 -2.17 22.92 54.23
N ILE A 7 -3.36 22.42 53.87
CA ILE A 7 -3.54 21.25 53.01
C ILE A 7 -3.44 21.72 51.56
N GLY A 8 -2.35 21.37 50.87
CA GLY A 8 -2.19 21.60 49.44
C GLY A 8 -2.99 20.58 48.64
N LEU A 9 -4.01 21.03 47.92
CA LEU A 9 -4.71 20.22 46.91
C LEU A 9 -3.76 19.98 45.72
N VAL A 10 -3.41 18.71 45.48
CA VAL A 10 -2.75 18.27 44.25
C VAL A 10 -3.83 18.10 43.18
N GLY A 11 -3.96 19.06 42.28
CA GLY A 11 -4.83 18.96 41.11
C GLY A 11 -4.20 18.04 40.06
N THR A 12 -4.77 16.86 39.86
CA THR A 12 -4.44 15.99 38.73
C THR A 12 -5.04 16.56 37.45
N ALA A 13 -4.20 17.16 36.61
CA ALA A 13 -4.61 17.54 35.25
C ALA A 13 -4.83 16.25 34.43
N LEU A 14 -6.08 15.92 34.13
CA LEU A 14 -6.40 14.92 33.11
C LEU A 14 -6.01 15.51 31.74
N VAL A 15 -4.90 15.03 31.19
CA VAL A 15 -4.59 15.22 29.77
C VAL A 15 -5.59 14.37 29.00
N ALA A 16 -6.61 15.00 28.42
CA ALA A 16 -7.53 14.34 27.51
C ALA A 16 -6.73 13.87 26.29
N ALA A 17 -6.50 12.56 26.19
CA ALA A 17 -6.00 11.95 24.98
C ALA A 17 -7.02 12.23 23.87
N SER A 18 -6.63 13.01 22.87
CA SER A 18 -7.47 13.22 21.70
C SER A 18 -7.67 11.86 21.02
N PRO A 19 -8.91 11.44 20.73
CA PRO A 19 -9.14 10.22 19.97
C PRO A 19 -8.46 10.39 18.61
N ALA A 20 -7.59 9.45 18.24
CA ALA A 20 -7.07 9.37 16.88
C ALA A 20 -8.28 9.30 15.93
N ALA A 21 -8.44 10.32 15.09
CA ALA A 21 -9.48 10.29 14.07
C ALA A 21 -9.27 9.04 13.22
N ALA A 22 -10.31 8.22 13.06
CA ALA A 22 -10.27 7.12 12.11
C ALA A 22 -10.01 7.74 10.72
N THR A 23 -8.86 7.44 10.12
CA THR A 23 -8.52 7.89 8.77
C THR A 23 -9.55 7.30 7.81
N ASN A 24 -10.38 8.14 7.19
CA ASN A 24 -11.45 7.72 6.29
C ASN A 24 -10.87 7.37 4.91
N GLN A 25 -10.00 6.35 4.88
CA GLN A 25 -9.23 5.97 3.71
C GLN A 25 -9.89 4.81 2.95
N SER A 26 -9.77 4.88 1.63
CA SER A 26 -10.23 3.86 0.71
C SER A 26 -9.06 3.34 -0.11
N VAL A 27 -8.63 2.12 0.25
CA VAL A 27 -7.46 1.50 -0.37
C VAL A 27 -7.83 0.82 -1.69
N VAL A 28 -7.16 1.21 -2.77
CA VAL A 28 -7.29 0.61 -4.10
C VAL A 28 -6.03 -0.17 -4.42
N GLY A 29 -6.15 -1.50 -4.50
CA GLY A 29 -5.04 -2.35 -4.96
C GLY A 29 -4.84 -2.20 -6.45
N ALA A 30 -3.67 -1.73 -6.90
CA ALA A 30 -3.38 -1.47 -8.31
C ALA A 30 -3.53 -2.73 -9.18
N TYR A 31 -2.90 -3.85 -8.81
CA TYR A 31 -3.10 -5.13 -9.50
C TYR A 31 -4.55 -5.62 -9.45
N GLY A 32 -5.22 -5.45 -8.31
CA GLY A 32 -6.62 -5.83 -8.17
C GLY A 32 -7.53 -5.04 -9.11
N CYS A 33 -7.30 -3.74 -9.27
CA CYS A 33 -8.04 -2.93 -10.22
C CYS A 33 -7.79 -3.37 -11.66
N PHE A 34 -6.52 -3.57 -12.04
CA PHE A 34 -6.14 -4.03 -13.37
C PHE A 34 -6.82 -5.36 -13.74
N LEU A 35 -6.74 -6.36 -12.85
CA LEU A 35 -7.37 -7.67 -13.06
C LEU A 35 -8.90 -7.62 -13.14
N ASN A 36 -9.53 -6.59 -12.56
CA ASN A 36 -10.98 -6.36 -12.63
C ASN A 36 -11.38 -5.40 -13.77
N GLY A 37 -10.53 -5.21 -14.78
CA GLY A 37 -10.86 -4.43 -15.98
C GLY A 37 -10.44 -2.96 -15.95
N GLY A 38 -9.59 -2.57 -14.99
CA GLY A 38 -8.99 -1.23 -14.96
C GLY A 38 -9.92 -0.13 -14.42
N HIS A 39 -11.02 -0.50 -13.77
CA HIS A 39 -11.98 0.45 -13.19
C HIS A 39 -12.50 -0.05 -11.85
N VAL A 40 -12.63 0.84 -10.87
CA VAL A 40 -13.23 0.54 -9.57
C VAL A 40 -14.06 1.69 -9.03
N TYR A 41 -15.09 1.35 -8.25
CA TYR A 41 -15.89 2.33 -7.49
C TYR A 41 -15.47 2.34 -6.03
N ARG A 42 -15.42 3.52 -5.41
CA ARG A 42 -15.13 3.72 -3.99
C ARG A 42 -16.08 4.73 -3.35
N PRO A 43 -16.41 4.59 -2.05
CA PRO A 43 -17.28 5.54 -1.38
C PRO A 43 -16.76 6.97 -1.52
N ALA A 44 -17.62 7.90 -1.91
CA ALA A 44 -17.26 9.32 -1.94
C ALA A 44 -16.89 9.84 -0.54
N GLY A 45 -16.11 10.91 -0.48
CA GLY A 45 -15.68 11.51 0.80
C GLY A 45 -14.59 10.71 1.54
N THR A 46 -13.97 9.74 0.87
CA THR A 46 -12.84 8.97 1.39
C THR A 46 -11.54 9.37 0.69
N ASP A 47 -10.43 9.37 1.43
CA ASP A 47 -9.10 9.58 0.87
C ASP A 47 -8.69 8.34 0.06
N ILE A 48 -8.39 8.53 -1.23
CA ILE A 48 -7.98 7.43 -2.09
C ILE A 48 -6.50 7.12 -1.85
N VAL A 49 -6.21 5.89 -1.43
CA VAL A 49 -4.84 5.38 -1.24
C VAL A 49 -4.60 4.25 -2.23
N VAL A 50 -3.55 4.35 -3.04
CA VAL A 50 -3.17 3.29 -3.97
C VAL A 50 -2.22 2.33 -3.27
N ARG A 51 -2.56 1.03 -3.28
CA ARG A 51 -1.70 -0.04 -2.76
C ARG A 51 -1.08 -0.81 -3.92
N GLN A 52 0.24 -0.89 -3.92
CA GLN A 52 1.02 -1.80 -4.78
C GLN A 52 1.89 -2.69 -3.90
N GLY A 53 2.21 -3.89 -4.34
CA GLY A 53 3.15 -4.74 -3.62
C GLY A 53 3.57 -5.97 -4.39
N TRP A 54 4.26 -6.85 -3.69
CA TRP A 54 4.68 -8.15 -4.20
C TRP A 54 4.57 -9.19 -3.10
N ALA A 55 3.94 -10.32 -3.43
CA ALA A 55 3.80 -11.45 -2.53
C ALA A 55 4.59 -12.64 -3.07
N ALA A 56 5.25 -13.38 -2.17
CA ALA A 56 6.00 -14.57 -2.51
C ALA A 56 5.85 -15.68 -1.46
N LYS A 57 6.19 -16.92 -1.84
CA LYS A 57 6.11 -18.09 -0.93
C LYS A 57 7.00 -18.02 0.32
N ASN A 58 8.07 -17.20 0.31
CA ASN A 58 8.93 -16.98 1.48
C ASN A 58 9.44 -15.53 1.52
N GLY A 59 9.83 -15.07 2.72
CA GLY A 59 10.30 -13.69 2.92
C GLY A 59 11.61 -13.36 2.20
N GLY A 60 12.48 -14.35 1.97
CA GLY A 60 13.74 -14.14 1.23
C GLY A 60 13.50 -13.71 -0.22
N LEU A 61 12.47 -14.25 -0.87
CA LEU A 61 12.07 -13.83 -2.23
C LEU A 61 11.46 -12.43 -2.26
N VAL A 62 10.68 -12.06 -1.24
CA VAL A 62 10.17 -10.68 -1.12
C VAL A 62 11.34 -9.71 -0.91
N GLN A 63 12.31 -10.07 -0.08
CA GLN A 63 13.51 -9.26 0.13
C GLN A 63 14.35 -9.12 -1.15
N ASP A 64 14.48 -10.20 -1.92
CA ASP A 64 15.19 -10.19 -3.20
C ASP A 64 14.54 -9.23 -4.19
N TRP A 65 13.20 -9.26 -4.26
CA TRP A 65 12.41 -8.31 -5.05
C TRP A 65 12.54 -6.87 -4.56
N LEU A 66 12.46 -6.61 -3.25
CA LEU A 66 12.64 -5.26 -2.67
C LEU A 66 13.98 -4.66 -3.07
N ASN A 67 15.03 -5.48 -3.14
CA ASN A 67 16.37 -5.05 -3.53
C ASN A 67 16.56 -4.89 -5.06
N ALA A 68 15.55 -5.21 -5.87
CA ALA A 68 15.65 -5.21 -7.33
C ALA A 68 14.60 -4.32 -8.03
N GLN A 69 13.51 -3.98 -7.33
CA GLN A 69 12.38 -3.28 -7.90
C GLN A 69 12.56 -1.76 -7.89
N THR A 70 11.91 -1.08 -8.82
CA THR A 70 11.58 0.34 -8.75
C THR A 70 10.08 0.49 -8.95
N THR A 71 9.39 1.16 -8.02
CA THR A 71 7.94 1.39 -8.10
C THR A 71 7.67 2.88 -8.15
N THR A 72 6.93 3.32 -9.16
CA THR A 72 6.49 4.71 -9.30
C THR A 72 4.98 4.81 -9.44
N PHE A 73 4.41 5.91 -8.95
CA PHE A 73 2.99 6.24 -9.08
C PHE A 73 2.82 7.59 -9.79
N ALA A 74 1.87 7.68 -10.71
CA ALA A 74 1.38 8.93 -11.27
C ALA A 74 -0.14 8.99 -11.12
N VAL A 75 -0.67 10.17 -10.87
CA VAL A 75 -2.11 10.40 -10.68
C VAL A 75 -2.57 11.47 -11.67
N ASN A 76 -3.68 11.22 -12.36
CA ASN A 76 -4.29 12.13 -13.34
C ASN A 76 -3.30 12.66 -14.39
N GLY A 77 -2.37 11.82 -14.86
CA GLY A 77 -1.34 12.20 -15.83
C GLY A 77 -0.22 13.08 -15.28
N GLY A 78 -0.14 13.25 -13.95
CA GLY A 78 0.95 13.96 -13.29
C GLY A 78 2.31 13.27 -13.40
N ALA A 79 3.35 13.94 -12.91
CA ALA A 79 4.70 13.38 -12.91
C ALA A 79 4.78 12.13 -12.02
N PRO A 80 5.48 11.06 -12.45
CA PRO A 80 5.69 9.89 -11.62
C PRO A 80 6.48 10.21 -10.34
N VAL A 81 5.99 9.73 -9.20
CA VAL A 81 6.64 9.79 -7.90
C VAL A 81 7.26 8.42 -7.60
N ASN A 82 8.55 8.40 -7.27
CA ASN A 82 9.26 7.19 -6.87
C ASN A 82 8.90 6.83 -5.41
N ALA A 83 8.45 5.60 -5.20
CA ALA A 83 8.05 5.07 -3.91
C ALA A 83 8.79 3.76 -3.55
N SER A 84 9.93 3.51 -4.19
CA SER A 84 10.69 2.26 -4.05
C SER A 84 11.17 2.00 -2.62
N ASP A 85 11.46 3.06 -1.86
CA ASP A 85 11.92 2.97 -0.47
C ASP A 85 10.77 3.03 0.55
N SER A 86 9.51 3.15 0.10
CA SER A 86 8.32 3.32 0.95
C SER A 86 7.58 2.00 1.20
N HIS A 87 8.25 0.88 0.93
CA HIS A 87 7.68 -0.44 1.16
C HIS A 87 7.60 -0.76 2.66
N THR A 88 6.49 -1.36 3.07
CA THR A 88 6.31 -1.87 4.43
C THR A 88 7.33 -2.95 4.72
N SER A 89 7.54 -3.23 6.01
CA SER A 89 8.22 -4.45 6.42
C SER A 89 7.56 -5.69 5.79
N ILE A 90 8.38 -6.71 5.56
CA ILE A 90 7.90 -7.99 5.06
C ILE A 90 7.04 -8.64 6.14
N GLN A 91 5.82 -8.98 5.79
CA GLN A 91 4.83 -9.56 6.71
C GLN A 91 4.24 -10.85 6.14
N GLY A 92 3.70 -11.69 7.02
CA GLY A 92 2.99 -12.91 6.62
C GLY A 92 1.75 -12.58 5.77
N TYR A 93 1.53 -13.38 4.73
CA TYR A 93 0.41 -13.26 3.81
C TYR A 93 -0.41 -14.56 3.78
N PRO A 94 -1.63 -14.58 4.31
CA PRO A 94 -2.49 -15.76 4.28
C PRO A 94 -2.82 -16.21 2.85
N PRO A 95 -3.00 -17.52 2.59
CA PRO A 95 -2.96 -18.63 3.54
C PRO A 95 -1.56 -19.19 3.84
N GLY A 96 -0.51 -18.67 3.21
CA GLY A 96 0.86 -19.15 3.36
C GLY A 96 1.78 -18.45 2.37
N GLY A 97 2.47 -17.42 2.84
CA GLY A 97 3.32 -16.57 2.01
C GLY A 97 3.78 -15.34 2.78
N PHE A 98 4.45 -14.45 2.08
CA PHE A 98 4.99 -13.21 2.59
C PHE A 98 4.72 -12.10 1.60
N VAL A 99 4.57 -10.88 2.08
CA VAL A 99 4.26 -9.72 1.24
C VAL A 99 4.92 -8.47 1.79
N SER A 100 5.23 -7.54 0.90
CA SER A 100 5.49 -6.14 1.22
C SER A 100 4.66 -5.25 0.29
N TYR A 101 4.10 -4.18 0.85
CA TYR A 101 3.27 -3.22 0.13
C TYR A 101 3.88 -1.83 0.20
N VAL A 102 3.55 -0.98 -0.75
CA VAL A 102 3.65 0.46 -0.65
C VAL A 102 2.23 1.03 -0.73
N PHE A 103 1.96 2.04 0.08
CA PHE A 103 0.68 2.74 0.14
C PHE A 103 0.94 4.20 -0.26
N TYR A 104 0.55 4.53 -1.48
CA TYR A 104 0.70 5.88 -2.01
C TYR A 104 -0.60 6.66 -1.75
N ASP A 105 -0.52 7.62 -0.84
CA ASP A 105 -1.59 8.58 -0.61
C ASP A 105 -1.67 9.54 -1.81
N THR A 106 -2.82 9.56 -2.48
CA THR A 106 -3.02 10.39 -3.67
C THR A 106 -3.33 11.84 -3.31
N GLY A 107 -3.73 12.11 -2.07
CA GLY A 107 -4.28 13.40 -1.64
C GLY A 107 -5.64 13.74 -2.27
N ILE A 108 -6.29 12.79 -2.95
CA ILE A 108 -7.58 12.99 -3.63
C ILE A 108 -8.72 12.39 -2.80
N VAL A 109 -9.75 13.21 -2.62
CA VAL A 109 -11.06 12.80 -2.11
C VAL A 109 -12.07 13.01 -3.23
N LEU A 110 -12.72 11.94 -3.67
CA LEU A 110 -13.72 12.01 -4.75
C LEU A 110 -15.11 12.34 -4.19
N VAL A 111 -15.84 13.19 -4.90
CA VAL A 111 -17.31 13.34 -4.72
C VAL A 111 -18.07 12.33 -5.60
N PRO A 112 -19.39 12.12 -5.40
CA PRO A 112 -20.15 11.18 -6.23
C PRO A 112 -20.08 11.53 -7.72
N GLY A 113 -19.75 10.54 -8.54
CA GLY A 113 -19.58 10.67 -9.99
C GLY A 113 -18.23 11.23 -10.45
N GLU A 114 -17.39 11.74 -9.54
CA GLU A 114 -16.04 12.19 -9.87
C GLU A 114 -15.10 11.00 -10.07
N SER A 115 -14.15 11.13 -10.99
CA SER A 115 -13.14 10.12 -11.27
C SER A 115 -11.74 10.66 -11.18
N MET A 116 -10.84 9.82 -10.69
CA MET A 116 -9.40 9.97 -10.87
C MET A 116 -8.83 8.77 -11.61
N THR A 117 -7.66 8.95 -12.21
CA THR A 117 -6.85 7.87 -12.73
C THR A 117 -5.55 7.79 -11.95
N PHE A 118 -5.05 6.59 -11.74
CA PHE A 118 -3.67 6.38 -11.33
C PHE A 118 -2.99 5.40 -12.25
N HIS A 119 -1.69 5.59 -12.37
CA HIS A 119 -0.78 4.81 -13.17
C HIS A 119 0.35 4.34 -12.26
N THR A 120 0.55 3.03 -12.19
CA THR A 120 1.62 2.42 -11.40
C THR A 120 2.55 1.68 -12.33
N VAL A 121 3.84 1.96 -12.18
CA VAL A 121 4.89 1.26 -12.91
C VAL A 121 5.80 0.59 -11.90
N GLN A 122 5.95 -0.72 -12.04
CA GLN A 122 6.93 -1.52 -11.32
C GLN A 122 7.94 -2.08 -12.32
N SER A 123 9.21 -1.73 -12.17
CA SER A 123 10.31 -2.21 -13.01
C SER A 123 11.26 -3.08 -12.21
N ILE A 124 11.80 -4.13 -12.82
CA ILE A 124 12.74 -5.06 -12.19
C ILE A 124 14.13 -4.93 -12.82
N SER A 125 15.15 -4.66 -12.01
CA SER A 125 16.52 -4.41 -12.48
C SER A 125 17.34 -5.67 -12.80
N ARG A 126 16.94 -6.84 -12.31
CA ARG A 126 17.64 -8.11 -12.51
C ARG A 126 16.67 -9.28 -12.44
N ARG A 127 17.05 -10.43 -12.98
CA ARG A 127 16.23 -11.64 -12.94
C ARG A 127 15.83 -11.99 -11.49
N LEU A 128 14.53 -12.14 -11.26
CA LEU A 128 13.94 -12.57 -9.99
C LEU A 128 13.26 -13.92 -10.19
N LEU A 129 13.37 -14.80 -9.19
CA LEU A 129 12.51 -15.98 -9.11
C LEU A 129 11.11 -15.47 -8.78
N ASP A 130 10.20 -15.58 -9.74
CA ASP A 130 8.83 -15.13 -9.58
C ASP A 130 8.17 -15.93 -8.44
N GLY A 131 7.60 -15.16 -7.53
CA GLY A 131 7.11 -15.59 -6.24
C GLY A 131 5.62 -15.89 -6.25
N ILE A 132 4.90 -15.72 -7.37
CA ILE A 132 3.47 -16.04 -7.41
C ILE A 132 3.28 -17.46 -6.88
N VAL A 133 2.51 -17.55 -5.80
CA VAL A 133 2.21 -18.80 -5.10
C VAL A 133 1.20 -19.55 -5.97
N PHE A 134 1.68 -20.19 -7.03
CA PHE A 134 0.88 -21.21 -7.70
C PHE A 134 0.90 -22.46 -6.82
N ALA A 135 -0.26 -23.08 -6.65
CA ALA A 135 -0.41 -24.28 -5.83
C ALA A 135 0.47 -25.45 -6.31
N ASP A 136 0.91 -25.43 -7.57
CA ASP A 136 1.78 -26.42 -8.22
C ASP A 136 3.26 -25.97 -8.29
N GLY A 137 3.62 -24.80 -7.76
CA GLY A 137 4.98 -24.28 -7.76
C GLY A 137 5.43 -23.56 -9.03
N GLY A 138 4.52 -23.24 -9.97
CA GLY A 138 4.81 -22.39 -11.12
C GLY A 138 4.00 -22.74 -12.37
N ASP A 139 4.63 -22.73 -13.55
CA ASP A 139 4.04 -23.30 -14.77
C ASP A 139 4.38 -24.80 -14.82
N ASN A 140 3.48 -25.65 -14.30
CA ASN A 140 3.68 -27.09 -14.22
C ASN A 140 4.93 -27.48 -13.39
N GLY A 141 5.14 -26.81 -12.25
CA GLY A 141 6.28 -27.06 -11.35
C GLY A 141 7.61 -26.43 -11.77
N LYS A 142 7.63 -25.59 -12.82
CA LYS A 142 8.81 -24.81 -13.21
C LYS A 142 8.81 -23.45 -12.54
N PRO A 143 9.96 -22.97 -12.00
CA PRO A 143 10.04 -21.62 -11.49
C PRO A 143 9.77 -20.61 -12.61
N LEU A 144 8.86 -19.68 -12.36
CA LEU A 144 8.68 -18.51 -13.19
C LEU A 144 9.76 -17.48 -12.84
N PHE A 145 10.09 -16.61 -13.79
CA PHE A 145 11.05 -15.54 -13.57
C PHE A 145 10.54 -14.23 -14.15
N ALA A 146 10.70 -13.14 -13.40
CA ALA A 146 10.67 -11.80 -13.97
C ALA A 146 12.09 -11.48 -14.43
N GLU A 147 12.30 -11.25 -15.72
CA GLU A 147 13.61 -10.94 -16.28
C GLU A 147 14.01 -9.47 -16.03
N ALA A 148 15.30 -9.16 -16.16
CA ALA A 148 15.77 -7.78 -16.10
C ALA A 148 15.09 -6.92 -17.18
N GLY A 149 14.62 -5.73 -16.81
CA GLY A 149 13.86 -4.85 -17.70
C GLY A 149 12.37 -5.21 -17.82
N THR A 150 11.89 -6.25 -17.14
CA THR A 150 10.45 -6.51 -17.03
C THR A 150 9.80 -5.32 -16.32
N GLN A 151 8.76 -4.78 -16.95
CA GLN A 151 7.95 -3.71 -16.42
C GLN A 151 6.51 -4.18 -16.32
N LEU A 152 5.93 -4.05 -15.13
CA LEU A 152 4.51 -4.16 -14.91
C LEU A 152 3.93 -2.75 -14.82
N ASP A 153 3.16 -2.40 -15.84
CA ASP A 153 2.56 -1.10 -16.05
C ASP A 153 1.05 -1.25 -15.98
N VAL A 154 0.43 -0.61 -14.99
CA VAL A 154 -1.01 -0.71 -14.75
C VAL A 154 -1.64 0.67 -14.64
N THR A 155 -2.73 0.87 -15.38
CA THR A 155 -3.59 2.04 -15.26
C THR A 155 -4.93 1.63 -14.68
N CYS A 156 -5.46 2.45 -13.77
CA CYS A 156 -6.76 2.23 -13.14
C CYS A 156 -7.52 3.55 -13.03
N THR A 157 -8.83 3.49 -13.28
CA THR A 157 -9.78 4.57 -13.00
C THR A 157 -10.54 4.27 -11.71
N VAL A 158 -10.64 5.26 -10.84
CA VAL A 158 -11.40 5.19 -9.58
C VAL A 158 -12.53 6.21 -9.67
N THR A 159 -13.77 5.78 -9.43
CA THR A 159 -14.95 6.66 -9.41
C THR A 159 -15.58 6.68 -8.02
N GLY A 160 -15.92 7.89 -7.54
CA GLY A 160 -16.70 8.09 -6.32
C GLY A 160 -18.17 7.73 -6.54
N TYR A 161 -18.80 7.06 -5.57
CA TYR A 161 -20.25 6.80 -5.56
C TYR A 161 -20.91 7.26 -4.26
#